data_AF-A0A8J3VLA5-F1
#
_entry.id   AF-A0A8J3VLA5-F1
#
_cell.length_a   1.000
_cell.length_b   1.000
_cell.length_c   1.000
_cell.angle_alpha   90.00
_cell.angle_beta   90.00
_cell.angle_gamma   90.00
#
_symmetry.space_group_name_H-M   'P 1'
#
loop_
_entity.id
_entity.type
_entity.pdbx_description
1 polymer ?
#
loop_
_entity_poly.entity_id
_entity_poly.type
_entity_poly.pdbx_seq_one_letter_code
_entity_poly.pdbx_strand_id
1 'polypeptide(L)'
;MRLTVLRALAAVALGVTSTTLIANPAQAAPAFQLPFPCSQTWGGNSSGSSAHVSWEIDFNRGSTATADLGDTVLAAAGGTVVVSAHQGSVNGYGNLIVIDHGGGYFTYYAHLDKRAVSSGQSVLRGQAIGAVGNTSKPGNGISPHLHYEVRYPTRSQSDIIRAVFNGTTFPYNVGNVTSHNCASSYDPAAECGAGFEMTDSVKLGSAGTANLLWKGSTSQNCAITLKFANVGTPTATSAFLEPQGASRTTDSGSFSYYAGPVIRTAPTCVKWGGSTGGSSYTSPFEHC
;
A
#
# COMPACT_ATOMS: atom_id res chain seq x y z
N MET A 1 -30.57 -23.58 -75.74
CA MET A 1 -31.03 -23.14 -74.39
C MET A 1 -30.37 -24.02 -73.33
N ARG A 2 -29.17 -23.67 -72.86
CA ARG A 2 -28.58 -24.15 -71.59
C ARG A 2 -27.64 -23.06 -71.07
N LEU A 3 -28.08 -22.39 -70.00
CA LEU A 3 -27.34 -21.39 -69.23
C LEU A 3 -26.29 -22.12 -68.38
N THR A 4 -25.02 -21.76 -68.50
CA THR A 4 -23.97 -22.23 -67.60
C THR A 4 -23.81 -21.20 -66.48
N VAL A 5 -24.30 -21.54 -65.28
CA VAL A 5 -24.20 -20.71 -64.08
C VAL A 5 -22.80 -20.89 -63.48
N LEU A 6 -21.95 -19.85 -63.50
CA LEU A 6 -20.73 -19.81 -62.70
C LEU A 6 -21.09 -19.63 -61.23
N ARG A 7 -20.77 -20.61 -60.39
CA ARG A 7 -20.79 -20.47 -58.93
C ARG A 7 -19.49 -19.80 -58.49
N ALA A 8 -19.58 -18.54 -58.04
CA ALA A 8 -18.51 -17.89 -57.31
C ALA A 8 -18.48 -18.45 -55.87
N LEU A 9 -17.39 -19.11 -55.50
CA LEU A 9 -17.09 -19.49 -54.11
C LEU A 9 -16.52 -18.25 -53.40
N ALA A 10 -17.33 -17.60 -52.56
CA ALA A 10 -16.84 -16.58 -51.64
C ALA A 10 -16.15 -17.27 -50.45
N ALA A 11 -14.81 -17.20 -50.41
CA ALA A 11 -14.05 -17.63 -49.25
C ALA A 11 -14.24 -16.60 -48.12
N VAL A 12 -15.01 -16.97 -47.09
CA VAL A 12 -15.13 -16.20 -45.86
C VAL A 12 -13.85 -16.45 -45.04
N ALA A 13 -12.92 -15.49 -45.09
CA ALA A 13 -11.77 -15.49 -44.19
C ALA A 13 -12.24 -15.10 -42.78
N LEU A 14 -12.36 -16.09 -41.89
CA LEU A 14 -12.52 -15.88 -40.46
C LEU A 14 -11.22 -15.28 -39.92
N GLY A 15 -11.16 -13.95 -39.83
CA GLY A 15 -10.10 -13.25 -39.13
C GLY A 15 -10.15 -13.58 -37.64
N VAL A 16 -9.28 -14.46 -37.19
CA VAL A 16 -9.03 -14.68 -35.76
C VAL A 16 -8.28 -13.45 -35.25
N THR A 17 -9.00 -12.47 -34.73
CA THR A 17 -8.38 -11.38 -33.97
C THR A 17 -7.89 -11.98 -32.65
N SER A 18 -6.63 -12.37 -32.60
CA SER A 18 -5.93 -12.70 -31.36
C SER A 18 -5.87 -11.44 -30.50
N THR A 19 -6.82 -11.30 -29.57
CA THR A 19 -6.70 -10.39 -28.44
C THR A 19 -5.55 -10.90 -27.58
N THR A 20 -4.37 -10.34 -27.79
CA THR A 20 -3.26 -10.48 -26.85
C THR A 20 -3.72 -9.88 -25.53
N LEU A 21 -4.06 -10.76 -24.57
CA LEU A 21 -4.18 -10.37 -23.17
C LEU A 21 -2.80 -9.86 -22.76
N ILE A 22 -2.65 -8.54 -22.69
CA ILE A 22 -1.48 -7.93 -22.07
C ILE A 22 -1.61 -8.29 -20.59
N ALA A 23 -0.89 -9.33 -20.16
CA ALA A 23 -0.73 -9.59 -18.75
C ALA A 23 -0.11 -8.33 -18.15
N ASN A 24 -0.84 -7.65 -17.27
CA ASN A 24 -0.25 -6.59 -16.46
C ASN A 24 0.99 -7.20 -15.80
N PRO A 25 2.18 -6.57 -15.90
CA PRO A 25 3.35 -7.05 -15.20
C PRO A 25 2.95 -7.22 -13.73
N ALA A 26 3.31 -8.36 -13.13
CA ALA A 26 3.02 -8.64 -11.73
C ALA A 26 3.45 -7.44 -10.91
N GLN A 27 2.47 -6.70 -10.37
CA GLN A 27 2.73 -5.52 -9.58
C GLN A 27 3.60 -5.96 -8.40
N ALA A 28 4.76 -5.32 -8.22
CA ALA A 28 5.61 -5.59 -7.07
C ALA A 28 4.78 -5.49 -5.79
N ALA A 29 5.04 -6.37 -4.82
CA ALA A 29 4.35 -6.35 -3.55
C ALA A 29 4.39 -4.93 -2.96
N PRO A 30 3.28 -4.41 -2.41
CA PRO A 30 3.31 -3.16 -1.67
C PRO A 30 4.40 -3.19 -0.61
N ALA A 31 5.09 -2.07 -0.39
CA ALA A 31 6.06 -1.92 0.67
C ALA A 31 5.35 -1.87 2.04
N PHE A 32 4.89 -3.03 2.51
CA PHE A 32 4.16 -3.14 3.76
C PHE A 32 5.02 -2.67 4.93
N GLN A 33 4.38 -1.94 5.84
CA GLN A 33 4.91 -1.59 7.15
C GLN A 33 4.12 -2.33 8.23
N LEU A 34 4.69 -2.44 9.43
CA LEU A 34 3.97 -2.99 10.56
C LEU A 34 2.69 -2.18 10.83
N PRO A 35 1.59 -2.79 11.25
CA PRO A 35 0.29 -2.12 11.32
C PRO A 35 0.10 -1.31 12.63
N PHE A 36 1.15 -0.68 13.13
CA PHE A 36 1.18 -0.01 14.44
C PHE A 36 1.90 1.34 14.38
N PRO A 37 1.61 2.29 15.28
CA PRO A 37 2.32 3.56 15.33
C PRO A 37 3.85 3.42 15.38
N CYS A 38 4.53 4.42 14.81
CA CYS A 38 6.00 4.55 14.77
C CYS A 38 6.65 4.21 16.12
N SER A 39 7.81 3.55 16.06
CA SER A 39 8.66 3.24 17.21
C SER A 39 8.04 2.33 18.27
N GLN A 40 6.83 1.78 18.03
CA GLN A 40 6.28 0.74 18.89
C GLN A 40 6.90 -0.61 18.55
N THR A 41 7.36 -1.32 19.58
CA THR A 41 7.81 -2.71 19.46
C THR A 41 6.68 -3.64 19.84
N TRP A 42 6.44 -4.66 19.01
CA TRP A 42 5.43 -5.68 19.18
C TRP A 42 6.07 -7.06 19.11
N GLY A 43 5.68 -7.95 20.01
CA GLY A 43 5.93 -9.39 19.88
C GLY A 43 4.89 -9.99 18.94
N GLY A 44 5.34 -10.62 17.87
CA GLY A 44 4.49 -11.42 17.00
C GLY A 44 4.71 -12.91 17.27
N ASN A 45 3.62 -13.67 17.25
CA ASN A 45 3.61 -15.11 17.36
C ASN A 45 2.86 -15.70 16.16
N SER A 46 3.47 -16.66 15.47
CA SER A 46 2.84 -17.34 14.33
C SER A 46 2.67 -18.85 14.52
N SER A 47 3.10 -19.39 15.66
CA SER A 47 3.05 -20.84 15.95
C SER A 47 2.29 -21.19 17.24
N GLY A 48 1.87 -20.20 18.03
CA GLY A 48 1.30 -20.38 19.37
C GLY A 48 -0.21 -20.49 19.43
N SER A 49 -0.90 -20.45 18.28
CA SER A 49 -2.36 -20.50 18.21
C SER A 49 -2.82 -21.72 17.42
N SER A 50 -3.76 -22.47 17.98
CA SER A 50 -4.40 -23.60 17.28
C SER A 50 -5.33 -23.18 16.15
N ALA A 51 -5.64 -21.88 16.05
CA ALA A 51 -6.42 -21.30 14.95
C ALA A 51 -5.57 -20.93 13.72
N HIS A 52 -4.23 -20.89 13.87
CA HIS A 52 -3.34 -20.62 12.75
C HIS A 52 -3.28 -21.83 11.81
N VAL A 53 -3.40 -21.59 10.51
CA VAL A 53 -3.29 -22.65 9.50
C VAL A 53 -2.04 -22.51 8.64
N SER A 54 -1.39 -21.34 8.63
CA SER A 54 -0.22 -21.08 7.79
C SER A 54 0.70 -19.97 8.35
N TRP A 55 0.66 -18.75 7.79
CA TRP A 55 1.59 -17.66 8.07
C TRP A 55 0.93 -16.45 8.77
N GLU A 56 -0.17 -16.68 9.48
CA GLU A 56 -0.83 -15.70 10.32
C GLU A 56 0.09 -15.25 11.48
N ILE A 57 -0.14 -14.04 11.96
CA ILE A 57 0.64 -13.46 13.06
C ILE A 57 -0.32 -12.84 14.07
N ASP A 58 -0.21 -13.28 15.32
CA ASP A 58 -0.83 -12.64 16.47
C ASP A 58 0.18 -11.68 17.09
N PHE A 59 -0.16 -10.40 17.15
CA PHE A 59 0.68 -9.35 17.72
C PHE A 59 0.16 -8.89 19.09
N ASN A 60 1.09 -8.80 20.03
CA ASN A 60 0.92 -8.20 21.37
C ASN A 60 2.15 -7.36 21.72
N ARG A 61 2.04 -6.38 22.63
CA ARG A 61 3.22 -5.59 23.04
C ARG A 61 3.37 -5.26 24.52
N GLY A 62 2.42 -5.68 25.34
CA GLY A 62 2.48 -5.38 26.77
C GLY A 62 2.63 -6.62 27.64
N SER A 63 2.91 -6.40 28.92
CA SER A 63 3.17 -7.46 29.90
C SER A 63 1.92 -7.97 30.60
N THR A 64 0.75 -7.35 30.36
CA THR A 64 -0.53 -7.76 30.93
C THR A 64 -1.51 -8.19 29.83
N ALA A 65 -2.51 -8.99 30.20
CA ALA A 65 -3.47 -9.55 29.25
C ALA A 65 -4.31 -8.51 28.49
N THR A 66 -4.37 -7.26 28.97
CA THR A 66 -5.16 -6.18 28.33
C THR A 66 -4.31 -4.99 27.93
N ALA A 67 -2.98 -5.13 27.97
CA ALA A 67 -2.08 -3.99 27.80
C ALA A 67 -2.16 -3.33 26.41
N ASP A 68 -2.59 -4.10 25.41
CA ASP A 68 -2.77 -3.67 24.02
C ASP A 68 -4.25 -3.45 23.65
N LEU A 69 -5.21 -3.68 24.55
CA LEU A 69 -6.61 -3.40 24.28
C LEU A 69 -6.79 -1.90 23.98
N GLY A 70 -7.35 -1.58 22.82
CA GLY A 70 -7.55 -0.20 22.37
C GLY A 70 -6.33 0.43 21.69
N ASP A 71 -5.18 -0.25 21.62
CA ASP A 71 -4.03 0.26 20.88
C ASP A 71 -4.38 0.48 19.40
N THR A 72 -3.85 1.56 18.82
CA THR A 72 -4.19 1.95 17.45
C THR A 72 -3.65 0.96 16.43
N VAL A 73 -4.49 0.53 15.49
CA VAL A 73 -4.11 -0.27 14.33
C VAL A 73 -4.10 0.62 13.09
N LEU A 74 -2.99 0.58 12.36
CA LEU A 74 -2.76 1.33 11.13
C LEU A 74 -2.81 0.40 9.91
N ALA A 75 -3.20 0.95 8.76
CA ALA A 75 -3.04 0.23 7.50
C ALA A 75 -1.55 0.02 7.18
N ALA A 76 -1.20 -1.21 6.81
CA ALA A 76 0.17 -1.63 6.51
C ALA A 76 0.66 -1.09 5.16
N ALA A 77 -0.26 -0.83 4.23
CA ALA A 77 -0.05 -0.16 2.96
C ALA A 77 -1.34 0.54 2.52
N GLY A 78 -1.26 1.41 1.52
CA GLY A 78 -2.46 2.04 0.93
C GLY A 78 -3.29 1.03 0.14
N GLY A 79 -4.60 1.21 0.12
CA GLY A 79 -5.51 0.32 -0.60
C GLY A 79 -6.99 0.71 -0.44
N THR A 80 -7.89 -0.18 -0.88
CA THR A 80 -9.33 -0.05 -0.71
C THR A 80 -9.82 -1.06 0.31
N VAL A 81 -10.59 -0.61 1.31
CA VAL A 81 -11.21 -1.49 2.29
C VAL A 81 -12.30 -2.31 1.61
N VAL A 82 -12.13 -3.61 1.52
CA VAL A 82 -13.09 -4.54 0.89
C VAL A 82 -13.95 -5.30 1.91
N VAL A 83 -13.57 -5.25 3.20
CA VAL A 83 -14.39 -5.67 4.33
C VAL A 83 -14.18 -4.72 5.50
N SER A 84 -15.26 -4.29 6.13
CA SER A 84 -15.26 -3.71 7.47
C SER A 84 -16.54 -4.16 8.17
N ALA A 85 -16.48 -5.31 8.85
CA ALA A 85 -17.67 -5.96 9.41
C ALA A 85 -17.31 -6.85 10.60
N HIS A 86 -18.31 -7.23 11.39
CA HIS A 86 -18.17 -8.30 12.38
C HIS A 86 -18.38 -9.66 11.68
N GLN A 87 -17.32 -10.46 11.61
CA GLN A 87 -17.24 -11.77 10.96
C GLN A 87 -17.13 -12.94 11.96
N GLY A 88 -17.21 -12.67 13.27
CA GLY A 88 -17.06 -13.68 14.32
C GLY A 88 -17.98 -14.90 14.18
N SER A 89 -19.24 -14.71 13.78
CA SER A 89 -20.19 -15.84 13.61
C SER A 89 -19.93 -16.71 12.38
N VAL A 90 -19.08 -16.27 11.45
CA VAL A 90 -18.81 -16.96 10.18
C VAL A 90 -17.46 -17.67 10.21
N ASN A 91 -16.42 -17.00 10.72
CA ASN A 91 -15.03 -17.49 10.62
C ASN A 91 -14.16 -17.15 11.85
N GLY A 92 -14.74 -16.64 12.93
CA GLY A 92 -14.01 -16.41 14.19
C GLY A 92 -13.20 -15.12 14.27
N TYR A 93 -13.04 -14.36 13.18
CA TYR A 93 -12.23 -13.12 13.14
C TYR A 93 -12.78 -11.96 14.00
N GLY A 94 -13.99 -12.07 14.56
CA GLY A 94 -14.62 -10.95 15.28
C GLY A 94 -14.80 -9.74 14.36
N ASN A 95 -14.47 -8.55 14.84
CA ASN A 95 -14.40 -7.36 14.00
C ASN A 95 -13.19 -7.46 13.05
N LEU A 96 -13.47 -7.50 11.75
CA LEU A 96 -12.48 -7.65 10.70
C LEU A 96 -12.45 -6.42 9.79
N ILE A 97 -11.24 -5.99 9.45
CA ILE A 97 -10.96 -5.13 8.30
C ILE A 97 -10.12 -5.92 7.30
N VAL A 98 -10.45 -5.80 6.01
CA VAL A 98 -9.62 -6.31 4.91
C VAL A 98 -9.36 -5.18 3.94
N ILE A 99 -8.09 -4.98 3.59
CA ILE A 99 -7.66 -4.00 2.59
C ILE A 99 -7.17 -4.73 1.35
N ASP A 100 -7.69 -4.36 0.19
CA ASP A 100 -7.17 -4.71 -1.14
C ASP A 100 -6.17 -3.64 -1.57
N HIS A 101 -4.92 -4.02 -1.78
CA HIS A 101 -3.84 -3.13 -2.17
C HIS A 101 -3.62 -3.05 -3.68
N GLY A 102 -4.44 -3.75 -4.48
CA GLY A 102 -4.21 -3.99 -5.89
C GLY A 102 -3.17 -5.08 -6.13
N GLY A 103 -3.03 -5.50 -7.39
CA GLY A 103 -2.04 -6.51 -7.79
C GLY A 103 -2.22 -7.90 -7.17
N GLY A 104 -3.39 -8.19 -6.56
CA GLY A 104 -3.68 -9.45 -5.90
C GLY A 104 -3.26 -9.51 -4.42
N TYR A 105 -2.81 -8.41 -3.82
CA TYR A 105 -2.39 -8.37 -2.42
C TYR A 105 -3.49 -7.88 -1.50
N PHE A 106 -3.70 -8.62 -0.40
CA PHE A 106 -4.67 -8.28 0.64
C PHE A 106 -4.04 -8.34 2.02
N THR A 107 -4.49 -7.48 2.93
CA THR A 107 -4.15 -7.57 4.36
C THR A 107 -5.40 -7.71 5.21
N TYR A 108 -5.32 -8.53 6.25
CA TYR A 108 -6.41 -8.82 7.18
C TYR A 108 -6.03 -8.31 8.56
N TYR A 109 -6.98 -7.65 9.22
CA TYR A 109 -6.86 -7.09 10.57
C TYR A 109 -8.05 -7.55 11.40
N ALA A 110 -7.85 -8.58 12.21
CA ALA A 110 -8.92 -9.25 12.94
C ALA A 110 -8.86 -8.96 14.45
N HIS A 111 -9.89 -9.44 15.14
CA HIS A 111 -10.10 -9.31 16.59
C HIS A 111 -10.24 -7.88 17.10
N LEU A 112 -10.43 -6.90 16.20
CA LEU A 112 -10.46 -5.48 16.55
C LEU A 112 -11.53 -5.16 17.60
N ASP A 113 -11.27 -4.18 18.48
CA ASP A 113 -12.31 -3.64 19.35
C ASP A 113 -13.23 -2.70 18.54
N LYS A 114 -12.59 -1.85 17.73
CA LYS A 114 -13.26 -0.85 16.88
C LYS A 114 -12.74 -0.89 15.45
N ARG A 115 -13.65 -0.73 14.49
CA ARG A 115 -13.32 -0.41 13.09
C ARG A 115 -13.57 1.08 12.85
N ALA A 116 -12.57 1.80 12.36
CA ALA A 116 -12.61 3.24 12.09
C ALA A 116 -12.81 3.57 10.59
N VAL A 117 -12.94 2.55 9.75
CA VAL A 117 -13.11 2.67 8.29
C VAL A 117 -14.27 1.82 7.79
N SER A 118 -14.83 2.16 6.64
CA SER A 118 -15.98 1.46 6.04
C SER A 118 -15.61 0.72 4.75
N SER A 119 -16.39 -0.29 4.36
CA SER A 119 -16.20 -0.96 3.06
C SER A 119 -16.34 0.05 1.91
N GLY A 120 -15.47 -0.05 0.90
CA GLY A 120 -15.34 0.91 -0.20
C GLY A 120 -14.47 2.12 0.11
N GLN A 121 -14.09 2.35 1.37
CA GLN A 121 -13.21 3.45 1.74
C GLN A 121 -11.79 3.18 1.27
N SER A 122 -11.19 4.15 0.58
CA SER A 122 -9.75 4.14 0.33
C SER A 122 -8.98 4.60 1.56
N VAL A 123 -7.89 3.89 1.85
CA VAL A 123 -7.03 4.14 3.00
C VAL A 123 -5.58 4.24 2.58
N LEU A 124 -4.80 4.91 3.41
CA LEU A 124 -3.38 5.13 3.22
C LEU A 124 -2.56 4.26 4.13
N ARG A 125 -1.32 3.95 3.73
CA ARG A 125 -0.34 3.42 4.67
C ARG A 125 -0.25 4.37 5.88
N GLY A 126 -0.28 3.80 7.08
CA GLY A 126 -0.19 4.57 8.31
C GLY A 126 -1.48 5.28 8.71
N GLN A 127 -2.56 5.19 7.92
CA GLN A 127 -3.86 5.67 8.36
C GLN A 127 -4.40 4.78 9.47
N ALA A 128 -4.92 5.37 10.54
CA ALA A 128 -5.64 4.64 11.57
C ALA A 128 -6.90 4.00 10.99
N ILE A 129 -7.01 2.68 11.11
CA ILE A 129 -8.12 1.89 10.58
C ILE A 129 -8.95 1.22 11.67
N GLY A 130 -8.41 1.07 12.88
CA GLY A 130 -9.11 0.45 13.98
C GLY A 130 -8.31 0.49 15.28
N ALA A 131 -8.78 -0.28 16.25
CA ALA A 131 -8.09 -0.49 17.52
C ALA A 131 -8.02 -1.99 17.84
N VAL A 132 -6.91 -2.41 18.42
CA VAL A 132 -6.70 -3.78 18.91
C VAL A 132 -7.80 -4.13 19.90
N GLY A 133 -8.28 -5.37 19.83
CA GLY A 133 -9.32 -5.85 20.73
C GLY A 133 -9.25 -7.34 20.92
N ASN A 134 -10.36 -7.88 21.37
CA ASN A 134 -10.55 -9.30 21.65
C ASN A 134 -11.89 -9.83 21.10
N THR A 135 -12.40 -9.21 20.02
CA THR A 135 -13.66 -9.68 19.44
C THR A 135 -13.45 -10.99 18.71
N SER A 136 -14.38 -11.93 18.85
CA SER A 136 -14.33 -13.23 18.20
C SER A 136 -15.75 -13.72 17.90
N LYS A 137 -15.91 -15.02 17.64
CA LYS A 137 -17.22 -15.66 17.62
C LYS A 137 -17.95 -15.42 18.96
N PRO A 138 -19.27 -15.12 18.96
CA PRO A 138 -20.03 -14.98 20.19
C PRO A 138 -19.83 -16.18 21.13
N GLY A 139 -19.54 -15.90 22.40
CA GLY A 139 -19.25 -16.92 23.42
C GLY A 139 -17.81 -17.43 23.45
N ASN A 140 -16.93 -16.98 22.53
CA ASN A 140 -15.51 -17.27 22.56
C ASN A 140 -14.73 -16.09 23.16
N GLY A 141 -14.19 -16.26 24.37
CA GLY A 141 -13.34 -15.26 25.01
C GLY A 141 -11.88 -15.45 24.62
N ILE A 142 -11.29 -14.46 23.93
CA ILE A 142 -9.86 -14.43 23.62
C ILE A 142 -9.18 -13.29 24.39
N SER A 143 -7.88 -13.41 24.63
CA SER A 143 -7.08 -12.26 25.12
C SER A 143 -6.97 -11.23 23.99
N PRO A 144 -6.97 -9.91 24.29
CA PRO A 144 -6.63 -8.88 23.32
C PRO A 144 -5.35 -9.19 22.54
N HIS A 145 -5.41 -9.02 21.22
CA HIS A 145 -4.29 -9.08 20.27
C HIS A 145 -4.74 -8.61 18.89
N LEU A 146 -3.80 -8.29 18.00
CA LEU A 146 -4.11 -8.16 16.56
C LEU A 146 -3.73 -9.45 15.84
N HIS A 147 -4.72 -10.15 15.28
CA HIS A 147 -4.48 -11.19 14.28
C HIS A 147 -4.31 -10.53 12.91
N TYR A 148 -3.15 -10.74 12.29
CA TYR A 148 -2.74 -10.13 11.04
C TYR A 148 -2.36 -11.18 9.98
N GLU A 149 -2.75 -10.91 8.73
CA GLU A 149 -2.38 -11.75 7.60
C GLU A 149 -2.03 -10.91 6.37
N VAL A 150 -1.19 -11.48 5.50
CA VAL A 150 -1.01 -11.04 4.12
C VAL A 150 -1.44 -12.18 3.20
N ARG A 151 -2.29 -11.90 2.21
CA ARG A 151 -2.77 -12.89 1.23
C ARG A 151 -2.42 -12.49 -0.20
N TYR A 152 -2.05 -13.48 -1.01
CA TYR A 152 -1.75 -13.36 -2.44
C TYR A 152 -1.85 -14.72 -3.16
N PRO A 153 -2.40 -14.81 -4.38
CA PRO A 153 -2.92 -13.73 -5.22
C PRO A 153 -4.40 -13.42 -5.00
N THR A 154 -5.08 -14.18 -4.16
CA THR A 154 -6.50 -13.98 -3.86
C THR A 154 -6.75 -13.77 -2.37
N ARG A 155 -8.02 -13.57 -2.02
CA ARG A 155 -8.50 -13.47 -0.64
C ARG A 155 -8.66 -14.82 0.05
N SER A 156 -8.34 -15.94 -0.61
CA SER A 156 -8.49 -17.28 -0.04
C SER A 156 -7.57 -17.49 1.17
N GLN A 157 -8.01 -18.30 2.14
CA GLN A 157 -7.17 -18.64 3.30
C GLN A 157 -5.95 -19.50 2.89
N SER A 158 -6.07 -20.27 1.81
CA SER A 158 -4.94 -21.01 1.21
C SER A 158 -3.82 -20.11 0.70
N ASP A 159 -4.11 -18.83 0.49
CA ASP A 159 -3.24 -17.86 -0.17
C ASP A 159 -2.54 -16.96 0.84
N ILE A 160 -2.58 -17.30 2.14
CA ILE A 160 -1.80 -16.62 3.16
C ILE A 160 -0.32 -16.84 2.86
N ILE A 161 0.45 -15.75 2.84
CA ILE A 161 1.89 -15.75 2.56
C ILE A 161 2.66 -15.14 3.72
N ARG A 162 3.98 -15.34 3.70
CA ARG A 162 4.87 -14.72 4.67
C ARG A 162 4.82 -13.19 4.56
N ALA A 163 4.60 -12.52 5.69
CA ALA A 163 4.63 -11.07 5.77
C ALA A 163 6.08 -10.56 5.64
N VAL A 164 6.28 -9.59 4.76
CA VAL A 164 7.53 -8.85 4.59
C VAL A 164 7.26 -7.41 4.97
N PHE A 165 7.93 -6.91 6.01
CA PHE A 165 7.81 -5.54 6.48
C PHE A 165 9.11 -4.80 6.19
N ASN A 166 9.03 -3.67 5.48
CA ASN A 166 10.21 -2.88 5.13
C ASN A 166 11.33 -3.72 4.46
N GLY A 167 10.95 -4.62 3.54
CA GLY A 167 11.88 -5.54 2.86
C GLY A 167 12.40 -6.70 3.71
N THR A 168 12.05 -6.79 4.99
CA THR A 168 12.47 -7.86 5.90
C THR A 168 11.30 -8.79 6.20
N THR A 169 11.47 -10.09 5.93
CA THR A 169 10.48 -11.11 6.30
C THR A 169 10.33 -11.17 7.82
N PHE A 170 9.09 -11.21 8.31
CA PHE A 170 8.81 -11.39 9.72
C PHE A 170 9.51 -12.65 10.27
N PRO A 171 10.15 -12.61 11.45
CA PRO A 171 10.74 -13.78 12.08
C PRO A 171 9.63 -14.73 12.59
N TYR A 172 9.22 -15.66 11.73
CA TYR A 172 8.19 -16.66 12.02
C TYR A 172 8.57 -17.57 13.22
N ASN A 173 7.53 -18.18 13.83
CA ASN A 173 7.46 -18.75 15.18
C ASN A 173 7.18 -17.68 16.25
N VAL A 174 8.20 -16.95 16.69
CA VAL A 174 8.07 -15.84 17.64
C VAL A 174 9.16 -14.82 17.33
N GLY A 175 8.82 -13.53 17.38
CA GLY A 175 9.83 -12.47 17.31
C GLY A 175 9.31 -11.10 17.68
N ASN A 176 10.21 -10.24 18.15
CA ASN A 176 9.92 -8.83 18.41
C ASN A 176 10.27 -8.00 17.18
N VAL A 177 9.37 -7.12 16.79
CA VAL A 177 9.54 -6.24 15.63
C VAL A 177 9.13 -4.82 15.99
N THR A 178 9.89 -3.84 15.50
CA THR A 178 9.63 -2.41 15.77
C THR A 178 8.99 -1.76 14.55
N SER A 179 7.85 -1.13 14.76
CA SER A 179 7.12 -0.44 13.70
C SER A 179 7.84 0.82 13.24
N HIS A 180 7.91 0.97 11.92
CA HIS A 180 8.33 2.19 11.24
C HIS A 180 7.14 2.80 10.47
N ASN A 181 5.90 2.39 10.81
CA ASN A 181 4.68 2.92 10.21
C ASN A 181 4.29 4.22 10.92
N CYS A 182 5.01 5.27 10.59
CA CYS A 182 4.83 6.57 11.20
C CYS A 182 3.58 7.20 10.61
N ALA A 183 2.47 7.16 11.36
CA ALA A 183 1.20 7.81 11.07
C ALA A 183 1.34 9.33 11.13
N SER A 184 2.12 9.90 10.23
CA SER A 184 1.97 11.27 9.77
C SER A 184 1.31 11.19 8.40
N SER A 185 0.44 12.13 8.10
CA SER A 185 -0.12 12.33 6.76
C SER A 185 1.01 12.23 5.72
N TYR A 186 1.09 11.10 5.01
CA TYR A 186 2.08 10.80 3.98
C TYR A 186 3.47 11.40 4.24
N ASP A 187 4.32 10.69 4.95
CA ASP A 187 5.72 11.07 5.03
C ASP A 187 6.40 10.84 3.65
N PRO A 188 6.80 11.90 2.92
CA PRO A 188 7.52 11.74 1.65
C PRO A 188 8.82 10.93 1.82
N ALA A 189 9.45 10.97 3.00
CA ALA A 189 10.67 10.24 3.30
C ALA A 189 10.46 8.73 3.33
N ALA A 190 9.34 8.29 3.90
CA ALA A 190 8.98 6.88 3.91
C ALA A 190 8.76 6.32 2.49
N GLU A 191 8.22 7.13 1.56
CA GLU A 191 8.03 6.71 0.16
C GLU A 191 9.32 6.76 -0.66
N CYS A 192 10.20 7.73 -0.42
CA CYS A 192 11.52 7.79 -1.06
C CYS A 192 12.48 6.70 -0.54
N GLY A 193 12.22 6.17 0.66
CA GLY A 193 12.95 5.07 1.29
C GLY A 193 13.95 5.54 2.34
N ALA A 194 14.50 4.58 3.10
CA ALA A 194 15.36 4.86 4.25
C ALA A 194 16.56 5.78 3.92
N GLY A 195 16.79 6.78 4.77
CA GLY A 195 17.89 7.73 4.65
C GLY A 195 17.63 8.95 3.76
N PHE A 196 16.44 9.07 3.16
CA PHE A 196 16.00 10.33 2.57
C PHE A 196 15.41 11.24 3.65
N GLU A 197 15.82 12.51 3.64
CA GLU A 197 15.33 13.55 4.54
C GLU A 197 14.63 14.65 3.73
N MET A 198 13.59 15.26 4.28
CA MET A 198 12.85 16.33 3.62
C MET A 198 13.77 17.53 3.37
N THR A 199 13.90 17.92 2.10
CA THR A 199 14.64 19.12 1.69
C THR A 199 13.67 20.28 1.49
N ASP A 200 12.57 20.04 0.77
CA ASP A 200 11.61 21.08 0.43
C ASP A 200 10.20 20.50 0.13
N SER A 201 9.16 21.32 0.29
CA SER A 201 7.77 20.94 0.04
C SER A 201 6.91 22.13 -0.37
N VAL A 202 6.18 21.99 -1.48
CA VAL A 202 5.29 23.01 -2.01
C VAL A 202 3.86 22.47 -2.10
N LYS A 203 2.90 23.24 -1.56
CA LYS A 203 1.47 22.93 -1.67
C LYS A 203 0.97 23.13 -3.09
N LEU A 204 0.26 22.13 -3.61
CA LEU A 204 -0.47 22.16 -4.87
C LEU A 204 -1.95 22.48 -4.58
N GLY A 205 -2.18 23.67 -4.03
CA GLY A 205 -3.50 24.06 -3.51
C GLY A 205 -3.97 23.15 -2.37
N SER A 206 -5.25 22.75 -2.39
CA SER A 206 -5.81 21.73 -1.48
C SER A 206 -5.64 20.30 -2.01
N ALA A 207 -5.10 20.13 -3.22
CA ALA A 207 -5.07 18.84 -3.89
C ALA A 207 -3.91 17.94 -3.46
N GLY A 208 -2.81 18.50 -2.95
CA GLY A 208 -1.63 17.74 -2.57
C GLY A 208 -0.38 18.59 -2.29
N THR A 209 0.78 17.95 -2.23
CA THR A 209 2.11 18.59 -2.19
C THR A 209 3.04 17.96 -3.21
N ALA A 210 3.90 18.77 -3.83
CA ALA A 210 5.14 18.28 -4.42
C ALA A 210 6.23 18.36 -3.34
N ASN A 211 7.07 17.34 -3.22
CA ASN A 211 8.12 17.26 -2.21
C ASN A 211 9.47 16.88 -2.84
N LEU A 212 10.55 17.47 -2.32
CA LEU A 212 11.93 17.12 -2.61
C LEU A 212 12.61 16.60 -1.35
N LEU A 213 13.37 15.52 -1.52
CA LEU A 213 14.14 14.89 -0.45
C LEU A 213 15.56 14.57 -0.89
N TRP A 214 16.47 14.54 0.08
CA TRP A 214 17.89 14.29 -0.13
C TRP A 214 18.41 13.14 0.72
N LYS A 215 19.27 12.31 0.13
CA LYS A 215 20.06 11.28 0.81
C LYS A 215 21.54 11.56 0.62
N GLY A 216 22.14 12.17 1.65
CA GLY A 216 23.54 12.60 1.62
C GLY A 216 24.53 11.45 1.43
N SER A 217 24.24 10.26 1.96
CA SER A 217 25.16 9.10 1.87
C SER A 217 25.39 8.59 0.45
N THR A 218 24.46 8.84 -0.48
CA THR A 218 24.54 8.39 -1.88
C THR A 218 24.40 9.52 -2.90
N SER A 219 24.38 10.76 -2.42
CA SER A 219 24.13 11.97 -3.22
C SER A 219 22.86 11.87 -4.10
N GLN A 220 21.77 11.35 -3.54
CA GLN A 220 20.52 11.13 -4.26
C GLN A 220 19.46 12.15 -3.86
N ASN A 221 18.79 12.68 -4.88
CA ASN A 221 17.55 13.46 -4.75
C ASN A 221 16.36 12.56 -5.05
N CYS A 222 15.22 12.81 -4.38
CA CYS A 222 13.95 12.16 -4.61
C CYS A 222 12.84 13.20 -4.75
N ALA A 223 12.10 13.18 -5.87
CA ALA A 223 10.90 13.98 -6.05
C ALA A 223 9.64 13.11 -5.95
N ILE A 224 8.65 13.54 -5.17
CA ILE A 224 7.38 12.84 -5.00
C ILE A 224 6.22 13.81 -4.82
N THR A 225 5.10 13.55 -5.50
CA THR A 225 3.87 14.34 -5.36
C THR A 225 2.80 13.55 -4.66
N LEU A 226 2.41 13.99 -3.47
CA LEU A 226 1.41 13.36 -2.63
C LEU A 226 0.04 13.98 -2.87
N LYS A 227 -1.00 13.14 -2.94
CA LYS A 227 -2.39 13.60 -3.08
C LYS A 227 -3.04 13.76 -1.71
N PHE A 228 -3.70 14.89 -1.50
CA PHE A 228 -4.58 15.16 -0.36
C PHE A 228 -6.06 15.17 -0.76
N ALA A 229 -6.36 15.38 -2.04
CA ALA A 229 -7.70 15.25 -2.61
C ALA A 229 -7.82 14.00 -3.49
N ASN A 230 -9.03 13.43 -3.57
CA ASN A 230 -9.32 12.22 -4.37
C ASN A 230 -8.34 11.07 -4.09
N VAL A 231 -7.92 10.96 -2.83
CA VAL A 231 -7.05 9.90 -2.35
C VAL A 231 -7.74 8.55 -2.55
N GLY A 232 -7.05 7.60 -3.18
CA GLY A 232 -7.59 6.29 -3.55
C GLY A 232 -8.20 6.23 -4.96
N THR A 233 -8.68 7.35 -5.49
CA THR A 233 -9.22 7.43 -6.85
C THR A 233 -8.09 7.74 -7.84
N PRO A 234 -7.85 6.93 -8.88
CA PRO A 234 -6.86 7.25 -9.90
C PRO A 234 -7.19 8.59 -10.58
N THR A 235 -6.31 9.58 -10.39
CA THR A 235 -6.42 10.90 -11.01
C THR A 235 -5.08 11.31 -11.57
N ALA A 236 -5.07 12.16 -12.60
CA ALA A 236 -3.82 12.66 -13.19
C ALA A 236 -2.92 13.27 -12.10
N THR A 237 -1.73 12.73 -11.95
CA THR A 237 -0.72 13.14 -10.97
C THR A 237 0.66 12.91 -11.57
N SER A 238 1.62 13.79 -11.27
CA SER A 238 3.00 13.62 -11.72
C SER A 238 4.01 14.10 -10.70
N ALA A 239 5.21 13.56 -10.76
CA ALA A 239 6.40 14.05 -10.07
C ALA A 239 7.58 14.02 -11.04
N PHE A 240 8.51 14.96 -10.94
CA PHE A 240 9.69 14.96 -11.78
C PHE A 240 10.93 15.47 -11.05
N LEU A 241 12.08 15.05 -11.55
CA LEU A 241 13.39 15.50 -11.12
C LEU A 241 14.30 15.70 -12.34
N GLU A 242 15.01 16.81 -12.38
CA GLU A 242 15.89 17.22 -13.48
C GLU A 242 17.20 17.74 -12.88
N PRO A 243 18.24 16.90 -12.81
CA PRO A 243 19.58 17.35 -12.42
C PRO A 243 20.15 18.33 -13.44
N GLN A 244 20.87 19.35 -12.98
CA GLN A 244 21.49 20.33 -13.88
C GLN A 244 22.45 19.63 -14.86
N GLY A 245 22.26 19.91 -16.15
CA GLY A 245 23.04 19.27 -17.23
C GLY A 245 22.56 17.87 -17.64
N ALA A 246 21.47 17.37 -17.05
CA ALA A 246 20.85 16.10 -17.44
C ALA A 246 19.39 16.29 -17.86
N SER A 247 18.87 15.33 -18.62
CA SER A 247 17.45 15.32 -18.97
C SER A 247 16.57 15.03 -17.75
N ARG A 248 15.39 15.65 -17.75
CA ARG A 248 14.32 15.42 -16.79
C ARG A 248 13.87 13.96 -16.82
N THR A 249 13.67 13.39 -15.63
CA THR A 249 12.88 12.17 -15.44
C THR A 249 11.54 12.56 -14.83
N THR A 250 10.45 12.05 -15.40
CA THR A 250 9.10 12.32 -14.94
C THR A 250 8.39 10.99 -14.74
N ASP A 251 7.73 10.86 -13.60
CA ASP A 251 6.70 9.86 -13.38
C ASP A 251 5.33 10.54 -13.47
N SER A 252 4.47 10.09 -14.36
CA SER A 252 3.17 10.72 -14.64
C SER A 252 2.13 9.72 -15.11
N GLY A 253 0.90 9.87 -14.64
CA GLY A 253 -0.19 8.96 -14.93
C GLY A 253 -1.40 9.21 -14.05
N SER A 254 -2.33 8.27 -14.03
CA SER A 254 -3.46 8.29 -13.11
C SER A 254 -3.11 7.52 -11.83
N PHE A 255 -2.79 8.25 -10.77
CA PHE A 255 -2.36 7.66 -9.50
C PHE A 255 -3.44 7.78 -8.45
N SER A 256 -3.59 6.74 -7.63
CA SER A 256 -4.51 6.74 -6.49
C SER A 256 -3.99 7.58 -5.32
N TYR A 257 -2.67 7.62 -5.10
CA TYR A 257 -2.09 8.12 -3.85
C TYR A 257 -0.98 9.15 -4.04
N TYR A 258 -0.01 8.86 -4.91
CA TYR A 258 1.10 9.75 -5.22
C TYR A 258 1.71 9.40 -6.58
N ALA A 259 2.46 10.33 -7.18
CA ALA A 259 3.38 10.05 -8.28
C ALA A 259 4.83 10.20 -7.81
N GLY A 260 5.75 9.45 -8.39
CA GLY A 260 7.09 9.22 -7.86
C GLY A 260 7.13 7.95 -7.00
N PRO A 261 8.22 7.72 -6.24
CA PRO A 261 9.41 8.55 -6.12
C PRO A 261 10.26 8.56 -7.40
N VAL A 262 10.62 9.75 -7.89
CA VAL A 262 11.62 9.92 -8.95
C VAL A 262 12.97 10.16 -8.29
N ILE A 263 13.81 9.12 -8.24
CA ILE A 263 15.12 9.17 -7.58
C ILE A 263 16.23 9.33 -8.62
N ARG A 264 17.13 10.29 -8.40
CA ARG A 264 18.33 10.49 -9.23
C ARG A 264 19.53 10.85 -8.37
N THR A 265 20.69 10.27 -8.67
CA THR A 265 21.97 10.78 -8.17
C THR A 265 22.25 12.11 -8.84
N ALA A 266 22.39 13.16 -8.03
CA ALA A 266 22.58 14.52 -8.49
C ALA A 266 23.30 15.31 -7.40
N PRO A 267 24.65 15.35 -7.42
CA PRO A 267 25.44 16.19 -6.51
C PRO A 267 25.44 17.67 -6.91
N THR A 268 24.71 18.03 -7.96
CA THR A 268 24.54 19.38 -8.49
C THR A 268 23.13 19.87 -8.19
N CYS A 269 22.87 21.16 -8.42
CA CYS A 269 21.52 21.73 -8.33
C CYS A 269 20.49 20.90 -9.14
N VAL A 270 19.26 20.86 -8.64
CA VAL A 270 18.15 20.13 -9.28
C VAL A 270 16.97 21.06 -9.53
N LYS A 271 16.22 20.76 -10.59
CA LYS A 271 14.83 21.18 -10.77
C LYS A 271 13.92 20.04 -10.37
N TRP A 272 12.83 20.35 -9.69
CA TRP A 272 11.89 19.37 -9.21
C TRP A 272 10.46 19.92 -9.22
N GLY A 273 9.50 19.03 -9.04
CA GLY A 273 8.10 19.42 -8.91
C GLY A 273 7.16 18.30 -9.30
N GLY A 274 5.93 18.68 -9.63
CA GLY A 274 4.88 17.74 -9.93
C GLY A 274 3.51 18.40 -10.04
N SER A 275 2.48 17.57 -10.20
CA SER A 275 1.11 18.03 -10.37
C SER A 275 0.08 17.09 -9.76
N THR A 276 -1.04 17.63 -9.29
CA THR A 276 -2.24 16.89 -8.89
C THR A 276 -3.46 17.82 -8.79
N GLY A 277 -4.66 17.29 -9.02
CA GLY A 277 -5.92 18.05 -8.88
C GLY A 277 -5.98 19.34 -9.71
N GLY A 278 -5.34 19.34 -10.88
CA GLY A 278 -5.27 20.51 -11.77
C GLY A 278 -4.26 21.59 -11.33
N SER A 279 -3.55 21.40 -10.22
CA SER A 279 -2.47 22.29 -9.76
C SER A 279 -1.10 21.68 -10.08
N SER A 280 -0.11 22.51 -10.41
CA SER A 280 1.25 22.07 -10.73
C SER A 280 2.31 23.03 -10.19
N TYR A 281 3.48 22.49 -9.90
CA TYR A 281 4.67 23.25 -9.50
C TYR A 281 5.91 22.79 -10.28
N THR A 282 6.82 23.72 -10.55
CA THR A 282 8.15 23.49 -11.12
C THR A 282 9.10 24.50 -10.48
N SER A 283 10.12 24.00 -9.78
CA SER A 283 11.14 24.84 -9.15
C SER A 283 12.09 25.45 -10.18
N PRO A 284 12.86 26.49 -9.82
CA PRO A 284 14.12 26.80 -10.50
C PRO A 284 15.17 25.69 -10.23
N PHE A 285 16.37 25.80 -10.83
CA PHE A 285 17.50 24.99 -10.36
C PHE A 285 17.92 25.53 -8.99
N GLU A 286 17.90 24.66 -7.98
CA GLU A 286 18.16 24.99 -6.59
C GLU A 286 18.70 23.75 -5.85
N HIS A 287 18.94 23.87 -4.54
CA HIS A 287 19.45 22.79 -3.69
C HIS A 287 20.74 22.16 -4.25
N CYS A 288 21.72 23.03 -4.50
CA CYS A 288 23.12 22.70 -4.70
C CYS A 288 23.80 22.52 -3.32
#